data_AF-A0A0S4TJ48-F1
#
_entry.id   AF-A0A0S4TJ48-F1
#
_cell.length_a   1.000
_cell.length_b   1.000
_cell.length_c   1.000
_cell.angle_alpha   90.00
_cell.angle_beta   90.00
_cell.angle_gamma   90.00
#
_symmetry.space_group_name_H-M   'P 1'
#
loop_
_entity.id
_entity.type
_entity.pdbx_description
1 polymer ?
#
loop_
_entity_poly.entity_id
_entity_poly.type
_entity_poly.pdbx_seq_one_letter_code
_entity_poly.pdbx_strand_id
1 'polypeptide(L)' 'MSSKSILGLNKFNNKEIKVKLCGGREVIGILRGFDAVTNLVLDETVEYMFGRLLILFV' A
#
# COMPACT_ATOMS: atom_id res chain seq x y z
N MET A 1 17.46 -17.34 -2.82
CA MET A 1 16.96 -16.05 -2.29
C MET A 1 15.44 -16.10 -2.29
N SER A 2 14.84 -15.83 -1.13
CA SER A 2 13.43 -16.08 -0.79
C SER A 2 12.45 -15.22 -1.61
N SER A 3 11.94 -15.77 -2.72
CA SER A 3 10.90 -15.18 -3.58
C SER A 3 9.49 -15.23 -2.97
N LYS A 4 9.37 -15.18 -1.64
CA LYS A 4 8.07 -15.30 -0.94
C LYS A 4 7.19 -14.04 -1.01
N SER A 5 7.73 -12.88 -1.37
CA SER A 5 6.99 -11.61 -1.35
C SER A 5 6.00 -11.46 -2.51
N ILE A 6 6.36 -11.88 -3.72
CA ILE A 6 5.58 -11.63 -4.95
C ILE A 6 4.46 -12.67 -5.13
N LEU A 7 4.73 -13.94 -4.79
CA LEU A 7 3.76 -15.04 -4.89
C LEU A 7 2.57 -14.88 -3.92
N GLY A 8 2.72 -14.08 -2.86
CA GLY A 8 1.65 -13.78 -1.92
C GLY A 8 0.62 -12.79 -2.48
N LEU A 9 1.06 -11.81 -3.28
CA LEU A 9 0.23 -10.69 -3.73
C LEU A 9 -0.86 -11.08 -4.74
N ASN A 10 -0.60 -12.09 -5.58
CA ASN A 10 -1.60 -12.64 -6.49
C ASN A 10 -2.89 -13.10 -5.78
N LYS A 11 -2.81 -13.54 -4.52
CA LYS A 11 -3.97 -13.98 -3.73
C LYS A 11 -4.88 -12.84 -3.29
N PHE A 12 -4.39 -11.61 -3.40
CA PHE A 12 -5.07 -10.39 -2.98
C PHE A 12 -5.57 -9.57 -4.17
N ASN A 13 -5.46 -10.08 -5.41
CA ASN A 13 -6.01 -9.37 -6.56
C ASN A 13 -7.52 -9.16 -6.42
N ASN A 14 -7.99 -7.95 -6.70
CA ASN A 14 -9.35 -7.46 -6.46
C ASN A 14 -9.83 -7.61 -5.01
N LYS A 15 -8.92 -7.61 -4.03
CA LYS A 15 -9.23 -7.56 -2.61
C LYS A 15 -8.74 -6.27 -1.99
N GLU A 16 -9.45 -5.83 -0.97
CA GLU A 16 -8.97 -4.75 -0.12
C GLU A 16 -7.72 -5.21 0.64
N ILE A 17 -6.68 -4.39 0.58
CA ILE A 17 -5.45 -4.57 1.33
C ILE A 17 -5.10 -3.30 2.07
N LYS A 18 -4.42 -3.47 3.22
CA LYS A 18 -3.79 -2.39 3.95
C LYS A 18 -2.28 -2.41 3.67
N VAL A 19 -1.76 -1.28 3.23
CA VAL A 19 -0.35 -1.06 2.93
C VAL A 19 0.21 -0.04 3.91
N LYS A 20 1.32 -0.38 4.58
CA LYS A 20 2.09 0.59 5.37
C LYS A 20 3.14 1.23 4.48
N LEU A 21 3.04 2.53 4.29
CA LEU A 21 4.04 3.31 3.58
C LEU A 21 5.08 3.83 4.57
N CYS A 22 6.26 4.15 4.05
CA CYS A 22 7.27 4.87 4.82
C CYS A 22 6.73 6.24 5.26
N GLY A 23 7.18 6.70 6.43
CA GLY A 23 6.78 8.00 6.99
C GLY A 23 5.48 7.98 7.81
N GLY A 24 5.06 6.82 8.32
CA GLY A 24 3.91 6.72 9.26
C GLY A 24 2.54 6.79 8.58
N ARG A 25 2.49 6.47 7.29
CA ARG A 25 1.27 6.51 6.48
C ARG A 25 0.77 5.10 6.25
N GLU A 26 -0.53 4.90 6.35
CA GLU A 26 -1.19 3.64 5.99
C GLU A 26 -2.22 3.94 4.90
N VAL A 27 -2.24 3.12 3.85
CA VAL A 27 -3.24 3.23 2.78
C VAL A 27 -4.05 1.95 2.76
N ILE A 28 -5.38 2.06 2.74
CA ILE A 28 -6.29 0.95 2.50
C ILE A 28 -6.85 1.13 1.09
N GLY A 29 -6.91 0.07 0.28
CA GLY A 29 -7.51 0.12 -1.05
C GLY A 29 -7.55 -1.24 -1.74
N ILE A 30 -8.20 -1.31 -2.91
CA ILE A 30 -8.39 -2.54 -3.67
C ILE A 30 -7.19 -2.78 -4.58
N LEU A 31 -6.48 -3.90 -4.40
CA LEU A 31 -5.35 -4.25 -5.26
C LEU A 31 -5.82 -4.60 -6.68
N ARG A 32 -5.40 -3.82 -7.67
CA ARG A 32 -5.66 -4.06 -9.11
C ARG A 32 -4.47 -4.62 -9.86
N GLY A 33 -3.26 -4.36 -9.36
CA GLY A 33 -2.04 -4.78 -10.02
C GLY A 33 -0.81 -4.57 -9.15
N PHE A 34 0.26 -5.28 -9.48
CA PHE A 34 1.56 -5.11 -8.86
C PHE A 34 2.65 -5.57 -9.84
N ASP A 35 3.88 -5.11 -9.65
CA ASP A 35 5.03 -5.57 -10.42
C ASP A 35 6.01 -6.41 -9.59
N ALA A 36 7.02 -6.98 -10.26
CA ALA A 36 8.05 -7.80 -9.61
C ALA A 36 8.99 -6.99 -8.69
N VAL A 37 8.91 -5.65 -8.72
CA VAL A 37 9.83 -4.73 -8.05
C VAL A 37 9.16 -4.03 -6.86
N THR A 38 7.91 -4.38 -6.53
CA THR A 38 7.10 -3.96 -5.35
C THR A 38 6.20 -2.73 -5.51
N ASN A 39 5.96 -2.26 -6.74
CA ASN A 39 4.95 -1.24 -6.97
C ASN A 39 3.54 -1.85 -6.91
N LEU A 40 2.59 -1.12 -6.31
CA LEU A 40 1.20 -1.53 -6.15
C LEU A 40 0.26 -0.53 -6.84
N VAL A 41 -0.74 -1.04 -7.55
CA VAL A 41 -1.85 -0.26 -8.10
C VAL A 41 -3.08 -0.54 -7.24
N LEU A 42 -3.57 0.51 -6.57
CA LEU A 42 -4.73 0.44 -5.68
C LEU A 42 -5.85 1.34 -6.20
N ASP A 43 -7.07 0.81 -6.24
CA ASP A 43 -8.30 1.58 -6.47
C ASP A 43 -9.01 1.89 -5.14
N GLU A 44 -9.91 2.88 -5.16
CA GLU A 44 -10.79 3.21 -4.02
C GLU A 44 -10.02 3.38 -2.70
N THR A 45 -8.92 4.15 -2.75
CA THR A 45 -7.98 4.24 -1.63
C THR A 45 -8.38 5.25 -0.56
N VAL A 46 -8.09 4.91 0.70
CA VAL A 46 -8.16 5.81 1.86
C VAL A 46 -6.79 5.84 2.54
N GLU A 47 -6.18 7.01 2.62
CA GLU A 47 -4.91 7.23 3.31
C GLU A 47 -5.13 7.71 4.76
N TYR A 48 -4.38 7.11 5.69
CA TYR A 48 -4.34 7.44 7.10
C TYR A 48 -2.93 7.88 7.48
N MET A 49 -2.83 9.02 8.15
CA MET A 49 -1.56 9.52 8.68
C MET A 49 -1.57 9.38 10.20
N PHE A 50 -0.77 8.47 10.75
CA PHE A 50 -0.59 8.35 12.19
C PHE A 50 0.48 9.35 12.66
N GLY A 51 0.08 10.62 12.75
CA GLY A 51 0.72 11.63 13.60
C GLY A 51 2.04 12.23 13.13
N ARG A 52 1.96 13.42 12.52
CA ARG A 52 2.71 14.59 12.98
C ARG A 52 1.80 15.81 12.83
N LEU A 53 1.33 16.35 13.94
CA LEU A 53 0.89 17.74 14.01
C LEU A 53 2.12 18.58 13.66
N LEU A 54 2.32 18.90 12.39
CA LEU A 54 3.28 19.90 11.93
C LEU A 54 2.77 20.46 10.61
N ILE A 55 1.98 21.52 10.80
CA ILE A 55 1.97 22.75 10.01
C ILE A 55 1.80 22.58 8.51
N LEU A 56 0.65 23.07 8.05
CA LEU A 56 0.45 23.71 6.76
C LEU A 56 1.76 24.35 6.22
N PHE A 57 2.49 23.68 5.36
CA PHE A 57 3.47 24.32 4.51
C PHE A 57 3.29 23.81 3.08
N VAL A 58 2.55 24.67 2.36
CA VAL A 58 2.52 24.93 0.92
C VAL A 58 2.01 23.81 0.03
#